data_AF-A0A2D6K5H9-F1
#
_entry.id   AF-A0A2D6K5H9-F1
#
_cell.length_a   1.000
_cell.length_b   1.000
_cell.length_c   1.000
_cell.angle_alpha   90.00
_cell.angle_beta   90.00
_cell.angle_gamma   90.00
#
_symmetry.space_group_name_H-M   'P 1'
#
loop_
_entity.id
_entity.type
_entity.pdbx_description
1 polymer ?
#
loop_
_entity_poly.entity_id
_entity_poly.type
_entity_poly.pdbx_seq_one_letter_code
_entity_poly.pdbx_strand_id
1 'polypeptide(L)' 'MSNWTVKRTDTFSKFLKKHKNNHELIQVLDTKIIQLRKEPHIGGKLSGKLHGKKSTRLVKRFRLILVLTRKIK' A
#
# COMPACT_ATOMS: atom_id res chain seq x y z
N MET A 1 -5.14 18.19 -9.31
CA MET A 1 -4.86 16.74 -9.22
C MET A 1 -4.02 16.50 -7.96
N SER A 2 -4.51 15.67 -7.04
CA SER A 2 -3.82 15.41 -5.76
C SER A 2 -2.63 14.49 -6.00
N ASN A 3 -1.41 15.03 -6.11
CA ASN A 3 -0.20 14.25 -6.34
C ASN A 3 0.34 13.68 -5.02
N TRP A 4 -0.18 12.52 -4.61
CA TRP A 4 0.35 11.83 -3.44
C TRP A 4 1.67 11.12 -3.78
N THR A 5 2.68 11.30 -2.94
CA THR A 5 3.95 10.57 -3.05
C THR A 5 3.86 9.26 -2.28
N VAL A 6 4.09 8.14 -2.97
CA VAL A 6 4.12 6.81 -2.34
C VAL A 6 5.54 6.50 -1.90
N LYS A 7 5.73 6.24 -0.59
CA LYS A 7 6.99 5.78 -0.01
C LYS A 7 6.87 4.34 0.46
N ARG A 8 7.96 3.58 0.34
CA ARG A 8 8.04 2.18 0.78
C ARG A 8 8.77 2.12 2.12
N THR A 9 8.32 1.26 3.02
CA THR A 9 9.03 0.97 4.27
C THR A 9 10.02 -0.17 4.07
N ASP A 10 10.99 -0.32 4.97
CA ASP A 10 11.95 -1.43 4.92
C ASP A 10 11.26 -2.78 5.03
N THR A 11 10.25 -2.90 5.90
CA THR A 11 9.45 -4.11 6.05
C THR A 11 8.74 -4.47 4.74
N PHE A 12 8.20 -3.47 4.04
CA PHE A 12 7.58 -3.68 2.73
C PHE A 12 8.62 -4.17 1.70
N SER A 13 9.78 -3.53 1.61
CA SER A 13 10.84 -3.90 0.67
C SER A 13 11.36 -5.32 0.94
N LYS A 14 11.56 -5.68 2.21
CA LYS A 14 11.94 -7.05 2.62
C LYS A 14 10.87 -8.07 2.24
N PHE A 15 9.59 -7.76 2.46
CA PHE A 15 8.48 -8.62 2.07
C PHE A 15 8.42 -8.83 0.56
N LEU A 16 8.56 -7.75 -0.21
CA LEU A 16 8.51 -7.79 -1.67
C LEU A 16 9.67 -8.62 -2.24
N LYS A 17 10.89 -8.47 -1.68
CA LYS A 17 12.06 -9.27 -2.08
C LYS A 17 11.83 -10.77 -1.92
N LYS A 18 11.16 -11.19 -0.84
CA LYS A 18 10.80 -12.61 -0.61
C LYS A 18 9.80 -13.16 -1.62
N HIS A 19 9.00 -12.28 -2.24
CA HIS A 19 7.95 -12.66 -3.18
C HIS A 19 8.21 -12.14 -4.61
N LYS A 20 9.48 -11.83 -4.93
CA LYS A 20 9.87 -11.24 -6.22
C LYS A 20 9.46 -12.06 -7.45
N ASN A 21 9.32 -13.38 -7.29
CA ASN A 21 8.92 -14.30 -8.36
C ASN A 21 7.39 -14.45 -8.49
N ASN A 22 6.60 -13.80 -7.63
CA ASN A 22 5.15 -13.81 -7.72
C ASN A 22 4.67 -12.70 -8.67
N HIS A 23 4.72 -12.97 -9.98
CA HIS A 23 4.40 -12.00 -11.02
C HIS A 23 3.01 -11.38 -10.88
N GLU A 24 2.01 -12.18 -10.51
CA GLU A 24 0.63 -11.74 -10.30
C GLU A 24 0.55 -10.68 -9.18
N LEU A 25 1.22 -10.94 -8.06
CA LEU A 25 1.31 -10.00 -6.93
C LEU A 25 1.98 -8.68 -7.35
N ILE A 26 3.09 -8.75 -8.12
CA ILE A 26 3.83 -7.56 -8.56
C ILE A 26 2.98 -6.71 -9.51
N GLN A 27 2.32 -7.31 -10.49
CA GLN A 27 1.47 -6.58 -11.44
C GLN A 27 0.30 -5.86 -10.74
N VAL A 28 -0.37 -6.54 -9.81
CA VAL A 28 -1.47 -5.94 -9.04
C VAL A 28 -0.95 -4.86 -8.10
N LEU A 29 0.23 -5.04 -7.51
CA LEU A 29 0.87 -4.02 -6.69
C LEU A 29 1.20 -2.76 -7.49
N ASP A 30 1.80 -2.88 -8.68
CA ASP A 30 2.15 -1.72 -9.51
C ASP A 30 0.91 -0.93 -9.92
N THR A 31 -0.15 -1.64 -10.34
CA THR A 31 -1.46 -1.04 -10.62
C THR A 31 -2.01 -0.32 -9.38
N LYS A 32 -1.89 -0.93 -8.20
CA LYS A 32 -2.35 -0.34 -6.95
C LYS A 32 -1.55 0.91 -6.57
N ILE A 33 -0.24 0.95 -6.81
CA ILE A 33 0.61 2.13 -6.55
C ILE A 33 0.18 3.31 -7.43
N ILE A 34 -0.13 3.07 -8.71
CA ILE A 34 -0.64 4.11 -9.62
C ILE A 34 -1.97 4.66 -9.10
N GLN A 35 -2.89 3.78 -8.66
CA GLN A 35 -4.16 4.20 -8.05
C GLN A 35 -3.92 5.04 -6.80
N LEU A 36 -3.03 4.62 -5.90
CA LEU A 36 -2.73 5.33 -4.66
C LEU A 36 -2.16 6.75 -4.88
N ARG A 37 -1.42 6.97 -5.98
CA ARG A 37 -0.93 8.31 -6.32
C ARG A 37 -2.06 9.27 -6.70
N LYS A 38 -3.14 8.75 -7.29
CA LYS A 38 -4.32 9.52 -7.72
C LYS A 38 -5.35 9.66 -6.61
N GLU A 39 -5.67 8.54 -5.95
CA GLU A 39 -6.68 8.42 -4.91
C GLU A 39 -6.13 7.52 -3.78
N PRO A 40 -5.55 8.12 -2.72
CA PRO A 40 -4.92 7.35 -1.65
C PRO A 40 -5.91 6.90 -0.57
N HIS A 41 -7.17 7.38 -0.60
CA HIS A 41 -8.13 7.06 0.44
C HIS A 41 -8.80 5.69 0.25
N ILE A 42 -8.32 4.87 -0.68
CA ILE A 42 -8.79 3.50 -0.91
C ILE A 42 -8.53 2.55 0.27
N GLY A 43 -9.36 1.50 0.37
CA GLY A 43 -9.24 0.45 1.38
C GLY A 43 -9.96 0.74 2.70
N GLY A 44 -10.09 -0.30 3.52
CA GLY A 44 -10.76 -0.24 4.82
C GLY A 44 -9.85 0.32 5.92
N LYS A 45 -10.42 1.08 6.85
CA LYS A 45 -9.71 1.54 8.06
C LYS A 45 -9.44 0.33 8.97
N LEU A 46 -8.26 0.28 9.56
CA LEU A 46 -7.89 -0.73 10.54
C LEU A 46 -8.11 -0.21 11.97
N SER A 47 -8.27 -1.13 12.92
CA SER A 47 -8.48 -0.86 14.34
C SER A 47 -7.42 -1.54 15.22
N GLY A 48 -7.50 -1.33 16.54
CA GLY A 48 -6.57 -1.92 17.51
C GLY A 48 -5.13 -1.41 17.33
N LYS A 49 -4.15 -2.33 17.39
CA LYS A 49 -2.72 -1.99 17.22
C LYS A 49 -2.37 -1.38 15.86
N LEU A 50 -3.29 -1.45 14.89
CA LEU A 50 -3.13 -0.87 13.54
C LEU A 50 -4.06 0.33 13.32
N HIS A 51 -4.64 0.90 14.38
CA HIS A 51 -5.46 2.09 14.30
C HIS A 51 -4.78 3.22 13.52
N GLY A 52 -5.55 3.94 12.69
CA GLY A 52 -5.04 4.99 11.81
C GLY A 52 -4.40 4.50 10.50
N LYS A 53 -4.19 3.19 10.34
CA LYS A 53 -3.76 2.59 9.06
C LYS A 53 -4.95 2.13 8.25
N LYS A 54 -4.72 1.91 6.96
CA LYS A 54 -5.67 1.34 6.01
C LYS A 54 -5.15 0.05 5.41
N SER A 55 -6.06 -0.82 4.98
CA SER A 55 -5.74 -2.05 4.28
C SER A 55 -6.55 -2.18 2.99
N THR A 56 -5.88 -2.58 1.91
CA THR A 56 -6.53 -2.94 0.64
C THR A 56 -6.02 -4.29 0.16
N ARG A 57 -6.88 -5.05 -0.53
CA ARG A 57 -6.52 -6.36 -1.08
C ARG A 57 -5.65 -6.19 -2.33
N LEU A 58 -4.62 -7.03 -2.46
CA LEU A 58 -3.89 -7.24 -3.70
C LEU A 58 -4.42 -8.52 -4.35
N VAL A 59 -3.76 -9.66 -4.14
CA VAL A 59 -4.17 -10.97 -4.66
C VAL A 59 -4.26 -12.02 -3.55
N LYS A 60 -5.23 -12.92 -3.64
CA LYS A 60 -5.44 -14.00 -2.67
C LYS A 60 -5.41 -13.47 -1.22
N ARG A 61 -4.44 -13.92 -0.43
CA ARG A 61 -4.20 -13.52 0.97
C ARG A 61 -3.37 -12.25 1.14
N PHE A 62 -2.77 -11.73 0.07
CA PHE A 62 -1.90 -10.57 0.13
C PHE A 62 -2.72 -9.28 0.26
N ARG A 63 -2.39 -8.49 1.27
CA ARG A 63 -3.00 -7.19 1.54
C ARG A 63 -1.89 -6.14 1.67
N LEU A 64 -2.16 -4.95 1.16
CA LEU A 64 -1.32 -3.79 1.32
C LEU A 64 -1.81 -2.98 2.51
N ILE A 65 -0.93 -2.75 3.48
CA ILE A 65 -1.17 -1.84 4.60
C ILE A 65 -0.53 -0.49 4.24
N LEU A 66 -1.31 0.58 4.39
CA LEU A 66 -0.89 1.94 4.07
C LEU A 66 -1.24 2.90 5.21
N VAL A 67 -0.45 3.96 5.32
CA VAL A 67 -0.69 5.07 6.24
C VAL A 67 -0.66 6.37 5.43
N LEU A 68 -1.60 7.27 5.70
CA LEU A 68 -1.70 8.55 5.02
C LEU A 68 -1.10 9.62 5.92
N THR A 69 0.08 10.11 5.58
CA THR A 69 0.72 11.23 6.26
C THR A 69 0.51 12.50 5.46
N ARG A 70 -0.19 13.49 6.02
CA ARG A 70 -0.15 14.85 5.48
C ARG A 70 1.17 15.47 5.93
N LYS A 71 1.93 16.06 5.02
CA LYS A 71 2.98 17.00 5.42
C LYS A 71 2.27 18.24 5.94
N ILE A 72 2.34 18.44 7.25
CA ILE A 72 2.04 19.74 7.85
C ILE A 72 3.30 20.57 7.57
N LYS A 73 3.12 21.68 6.87
CA LYS A 73 4.19 22.64 6.57
C LYS A 73 4.43 23.51 7.79
#